data_AF-A0AAW2TKF5-F1
#
_entry.id   AF-A0AAW2TKF5-F1
#
_cell.length_a   1.000
_cell.length_b   1.000
_cell.length_c   1.000
_cell.angle_alpha   90.00
_cell.angle_beta   90.00
_cell.angle_gamma   90.00
#
_symmetry.space_group_name_H-M   'P 1'
#
loop_
_entity.id
_entity.type
_entity.pdbx_description
1 polymer ?
#
loop_
_entity_poly.entity_id
_entity_poly.type
_entity_poly.pdbx_seq_one_letter_code
_entity_poly.pdbx_strand_id
1 'polypeptide(L)'
;MAPPFVFPQTLTSLEEDNDSDYTRLTVQNPFPISSLRPPELEEFVKGVSFDLSDKELFCVEEQEVFDRVYSLVKGFASLSPGCKFNLVESLRSNLSVLLPNVDSLSRSGGSLSRDDGHDESDERGGEQLLADRVASHRNAFKIYTFFPCAYCGH
;
A
#
# COMPACT_ATOMS: atom_id res chain seq x y z
N MET A 1 1.56 -9.44 9.55
CA MET A 1 0.59 -8.89 8.58
C MET A 1 0.19 -7.49 9.02
N ALA A 2 0.11 -6.52 8.11
CA ALA A 2 -0.35 -5.18 8.46
C ALA A 2 -1.86 -5.19 8.78
N PRO A 3 -2.36 -4.22 9.56
CA PRO A 3 -3.79 -4.03 9.73
C PRO A 3 -4.51 -3.92 8.37
N PRO A 4 -5.75 -4.41 8.24
CA PRO A 4 -6.46 -4.35 6.97
C PRO A 4 -6.78 -2.90 6.58
N PHE A 5 -6.56 -2.56 5.31
CA PHE A 5 -7.02 -1.29 4.77
C PHE A 5 -8.52 -1.36 4.47
N VAL A 6 -9.27 -0.39 5.00
CA VAL A 6 -10.71 -0.22 4.79
C VAL A 6 -10.91 1.09 4.06
N PHE A 7 -11.64 1.07 2.95
CA PHE A 7 -11.89 2.28 2.17
C PHE A 7 -12.52 3.36 3.05
N PRO A 8 -11.87 4.52 3.22
CA PRO A 8 -12.41 5.60 4.00
C PRO A 8 -13.47 6.36 3.20
N GLN A 9 -14.38 7.06 3.89
CA GLN A 9 -15.38 7.92 3.23
C GLN A 9 -14.73 9.16 2.60
N THR A 10 -13.72 9.70 3.26
CA THR A 10 -12.93 10.86 2.81
C THR A 10 -11.45 10.59 3.06
N LEU A 11 -10.56 11.32 2.37
CA LEU A 11 -9.12 11.19 2.62
C LEU A 11 -8.77 11.50 4.08
N THR A 12 -9.39 12.51 4.69
CA THR A 12 -9.14 12.91 6.09
C THR A 12 -9.62 11.87 7.11
N SER A 13 -10.58 11.02 6.77
CA SER A 13 -11.03 9.93 7.66
C SER A 13 -9.95 8.87 7.94
N LEU A 14 -8.83 8.91 7.22
CA LEU A 14 -7.65 8.10 7.56
C LEU A 14 -6.88 8.64 8.78
N GLU A 15 -7.11 9.89 9.18
CA GLU A 15 -6.45 10.55 10.34
C GLU A 15 -7.27 10.46 11.64
N GLU A 16 -8.47 9.88 11.60
CA GLU A 16 -9.36 9.83 12.77
C GLU A 16 -8.74 9.02 13.92
N ASP A 17 -8.63 9.65 15.10
CA ASP A 17 -8.19 9.05 16.37
C ASP A 17 -9.09 7.87 16.72
N ASN A 18 -8.62 6.66 16.46
CA ASN A 18 -9.33 5.45 16.82
C ASN A 18 -8.83 4.98 18.18
N ASP A 19 -9.32 5.62 19.24
CA ASP A 19 -9.12 5.21 20.66
C ASP A 19 -9.72 3.81 20.97
N SER A 20 -10.13 3.05 19.94
CA SER A 20 -10.84 1.77 20.08
C SER A 20 -10.42 0.66 19.11
N ASP A 21 -9.57 0.89 18.10
CA ASP A 21 -9.41 -0.14 17.06
C ASP A 21 -8.07 -0.06 16.30
N TYR A 22 -7.05 -0.77 16.79
CA TYR A 22 -5.87 -1.24 16.04
C TYR A 22 -6.23 -2.23 14.91
N THR A 23 -7.52 -2.33 14.56
CA THR A 23 -8.09 -3.31 13.65
C THR A 23 -8.08 -2.86 12.19
N ARG A 24 -7.65 -1.63 11.88
CA ARG A 24 -7.53 -1.13 10.50
C ARG A 24 -6.30 -0.25 10.30
N LEU A 25 -5.79 -0.18 9.07
CA LEU A 25 -4.67 0.68 8.70
C LEU A 25 -5.13 2.14 8.63
N THR A 26 -4.53 3.00 9.45
CA THR A 26 -4.78 4.45 9.53
C THR A 26 -3.47 5.22 9.40
N VAL A 27 -3.57 6.53 9.18
CA VAL A 27 -2.41 7.42 9.17
C VAL A 27 -1.99 7.66 10.62
N GLN A 28 -0.71 7.45 10.91
CA GLN A 28 -0.18 7.60 12.28
C GLN A 28 0.68 8.86 12.42
N ASN A 29 1.52 9.13 11.44
CA ASN A 29 2.44 10.27 11.47
C ASN A 29 2.45 11.00 10.11
N PRO A 30 1.41 11.81 9.81
CA PRO A 30 1.35 12.53 8.56
C PRO A 30 2.49 13.56 8.48
N PHE A 31 3.22 13.54 7.37
CA PHE A 31 4.30 14.48 7.12
C PHE A 31 3.75 15.80 6.58
N PRO A 32 4.02 16.96 7.21
CA PRO A 32 3.47 18.24 6.79
C PRO A 32 4.22 18.77 5.55
N ILE A 33 3.94 18.25 4.37
CA ILE A 33 4.67 18.62 3.13
C ILE A 33 4.59 20.11 2.79
N SER A 34 3.61 20.84 3.32
CA SER A 34 3.47 22.29 3.18
C SER A 34 4.58 23.09 3.87
N SER A 35 5.34 22.48 4.80
CA SER A 35 6.48 23.13 5.46
C SER A 35 7.78 23.02 4.64
N LEU A 36 7.80 22.16 3.62
CA LEU A 36 8.98 21.94 2.78
C LEU A 36 9.15 23.04 1.73
N ARG A 37 10.39 23.39 1.46
CA ARG A 37 10.75 24.20 0.28
C ARG A 37 10.60 23.36 -0.99
N PRO A 38 10.39 23.97 -2.17
CA PRO A 38 10.19 23.22 -3.41
C PRO A 38 11.26 22.14 -3.70
N PRO A 39 12.58 22.39 -3.51
CA PRO A 39 13.59 21.35 -3.72
C PRO A 39 13.47 20.17 -2.74
N GLU A 40 13.15 20.45 -1.48
CA GLU A 40 12.98 19.42 -0.43
C GLU A 40 11.73 18.60 -0.70
N LEU A 41 10.66 19.23 -1.21
CA LEU A 41 9.45 18.56 -1.63
C LEU A 41 9.69 17.64 -2.83
N GLU A 42 10.50 18.08 -3.80
CA GLU A 42 10.91 17.25 -4.93
C GLU A 42 11.74 16.04 -4.48
N GLU A 43 12.68 16.23 -3.55
CA GLU A 43 13.46 15.14 -2.96
C GLU A 43 12.57 14.17 -2.16
N PHE A 44 11.61 14.69 -1.40
CA PHE A 44 10.65 13.88 -0.66
C PHE A 44 9.80 13.01 -1.61
N VAL A 45 9.28 13.59 -2.69
CA VAL A 45 8.54 12.83 -3.72
C VAL A 45 9.44 11.77 -4.37
N LYS A 46 10.69 12.10 -4.70
CA LYS A 46 11.65 11.13 -5.25
C LYS A 46 11.91 9.98 -4.28
N GLY A 47 12.06 10.27 -2.99
CA GLY A 47 12.24 9.26 -1.95
C GLY A 47 11.05 8.30 -1.88
N VAL A 48 9.82 8.82 -1.89
CA VAL A 48 8.61 7.98 -1.89
C VAL A 48 8.49 7.16 -3.17
N SER A 49 8.74 7.76 -4.34
CA SER A 49 8.75 7.02 -5.61
C SER A 49 9.83 5.93 -5.64
N PHE A 50 11.00 6.18 -5.04
CA PHE A 50 12.07 5.21 -4.92
C PHE A 50 11.64 4.05 -4.00
N ASP A 51 11.12 4.34 -2.81
CA ASP A 51 10.61 3.32 -1.87
C ASP A 51 9.56 2.43 -2.57
N LEU A 52 8.61 3.04 -3.28
CA LEU A 52 7.57 2.31 -4.03
C LEU A 52 8.14 1.47 -5.18
N SER A 53 9.32 1.78 -5.72
CA SER A 53 9.87 1.08 -6.89
C SER A 53 10.92 0.03 -6.51
N ASP A 54 11.68 0.26 -5.44
CA ASP A 54 12.80 -0.58 -5.01
C ASP A 54 12.38 -1.64 -4.00
N LYS A 55 11.40 -1.33 -3.15
CA LYS A 55 10.89 -2.27 -2.14
C LYS A 55 9.94 -3.31 -2.74
N GLU A 56 9.59 -4.30 -1.91
CA GLU A 56 8.59 -5.30 -2.24
C GLU A 56 7.23 -4.67 -2.55
N LEU A 57 6.44 -5.35 -3.37
CA LEU A 57 5.14 -4.87 -3.86
C LEU A 57 4.16 -4.46 -2.75
N PHE A 58 4.27 -5.09 -1.57
CA PHE A 58 3.42 -4.83 -0.40
C PHE A 58 3.97 -3.73 0.52
N CYS A 59 5.09 -3.07 0.17
CA CYS A 59 5.71 -2.03 0.99
C CYS A 59 4.78 -0.85 1.30
N VAL A 60 3.73 -0.63 0.50
CA VAL A 60 2.72 0.41 0.76
C VAL A 60 1.90 0.17 2.04
N GLU A 61 1.95 -1.04 2.59
CA GLU A 61 1.38 -1.38 3.90
C GLU A 61 2.31 -1.03 5.07
N GLU A 62 3.59 -0.74 4.80
CA GLU A 62 4.51 -0.24 5.82
C GLU A 62 4.06 1.16 6.24
N GLN A 63 3.91 1.37 7.54
CA GLN A 63 3.35 2.62 8.09
C GLN A 63 4.08 3.86 7.58
N GLU A 64 5.41 3.81 7.49
CA GLU A 64 6.24 4.91 7.00
C GLU A 64 5.93 5.24 5.53
N VAL A 65 5.80 4.23 4.66
CA VAL A 65 5.47 4.44 3.24
C VAL A 65 4.02 4.92 3.12
N PHE A 66 3.10 4.30 3.85
CA PHE A 66 1.69 4.66 3.86
C PHE A 66 1.46 6.13 4.26
N ASP A 67 2.06 6.57 5.38
CA ASP A 67 1.96 7.94 5.88
C ASP A 67 2.55 8.96 4.90
N ARG A 68 3.68 8.63 4.27
CA ARG A 68 4.32 9.50 3.26
C ARG A 68 3.48 9.62 1.98
N VAL A 69 2.98 8.50 1.45
CA VAL A 69 2.08 8.50 0.29
C VAL A 69 0.82 9.30 0.60
N TYR A 70 0.21 9.05 1.76
CA TYR A 70 -0.94 9.82 2.24
C TYR A 70 -0.65 11.33 2.24
N SER A 71 0.49 11.74 2.79
CA SER A 71 0.89 13.14 2.90
C SER A 71 1.02 13.81 1.54
N LEU A 72 1.61 13.10 0.56
CA LEU A 72 1.72 13.57 -0.81
C LEU A 72 0.36 13.69 -1.51
N VAL A 73 -0.54 12.73 -1.29
CA VAL A 73 -1.89 12.76 -1.87
C VAL A 73 -2.73 13.88 -1.25
N LYS A 74 -2.62 14.08 0.07
CA LYS A 74 -3.30 15.19 0.78
C LYS A 74 -2.85 16.55 0.27
N GLY A 75 -1.55 16.73 0.05
CA GLY A 75 -0.99 17.96 -0.52
C GLY A 75 -0.80 17.91 -2.05
N PHE A 76 -1.52 17.04 -2.76
CA PHE A 76 -1.29 16.81 -4.18
C PHE A 76 -1.42 18.09 -5.00
N ALA A 77 -2.38 18.96 -4.66
CA ALA A 77 -2.60 20.22 -5.37
C ALA A 77 -1.36 21.11 -5.42
N SER A 78 -0.56 21.16 -4.35
CA SER A 78 0.67 21.96 -4.24
C SER A 78 1.90 21.34 -4.92
N LEU A 79 1.83 20.09 -5.36
CA LEU A 79 2.95 19.44 -6.05
C LEU A 79 3.15 20.04 -7.46
N SER A 80 4.41 20.11 -7.89
CA SER A 80 4.74 20.45 -9.28
C SER A 80 4.20 19.38 -10.24
N PRO A 81 3.94 19.70 -11.52
CA PRO A 81 3.47 18.71 -12.50
C PRO A 81 4.37 17.46 -12.61
N GLY A 82 5.69 17.64 -12.50
CA GLY A 82 6.65 16.52 -12.51
C GLY A 82 6.52 15.63 -11.29
N CYS A 83 6.37 16.20 -10.09
CA CYS A 83 6.12 15.45 -8.86
C CYS A 83 4.80 14.67 -8.91
N LYS A 84 3.73 15.30 -9.42
CA LYS A 84 2.43 14.66 -9.62
C LYS A 84 2.56 13.45 -10.55
N PHE A 85 3.23 13.63 -11.68
CA PHE A 85 3.46 12.56 -12.64
C PHE A 85 4.22 11.40 -12.00
N ASN A 86 5.36 11.66 -11.34
CA ASN A 86 6.18 10.62 -10.74
C ASN A 86 5.40 9.81 -9.69
N LEU A 87 4.66 10.48 -8.79
CA LEU A 87 3.87 9.79 -7.77
C LEU A 87 2.80 8.88 -8.39
N VAL A 88 2.01 9.42 -9.32
CA VAL A 88 0.92 8.67 -9.96
C VAL A 88 1.47 7.53 -10.81
N GLU A 89 2.59 7.75 -11.50
CA GLU A 89 3.27 6.75 -12.31
C GLU A 89 3.79 5.62 -11.42
N SER A 90 4.46 5.90 -10.30
CA SER A 90 4.93 4.89 -9.35
C SER A 90 3.79 4.05 -8.77
N LEU A 91 2.68 4.69 -8.35
CA LEU A 91 1.51 3.97 -7.83
C LEU A 91 0.85 3.09 -8.90
N ARG A 92 0.69 3.61 -10.13
CA ARG A 92 0.10 2.89 -11.25
C ARG A 92 0.96 1.71 -11.70
N SER A 93 2.28 1.88 -11.72
CA SER A 93 3.23 0.82 -12.11
C SER A 93 3.18 -0.33 -11.09
N ASN A 94 3.14 -0.04 -9.79
CA ASN A 94 2.89 -1.05 -8.76
C ASN A 94 1.54 -1.75 -8.91
N LEU A 95 0.45 -1.00 -9.15
CA LEU A 95 -0.87 -1.59 -9.40
C LEU A 95 -0.84 -2.55 -10.61
N SER A 96 -0.14 -2.17 -11.68
CA SER A 96 -0.04 -2.98 -12.90
C SER A 96 0.72 -4.28 -12.67
N VAL A 97 1.73 -4.28 -11.79
CA VAL A 97 2.47 -5.49 -11.36
C VAL A 97 1.64 -6.34 -10.39
N LEU A 98 0.76 -5.73 -9.59
CA LEU A 98 -0.10 -6.44 -8.63
C LEU A 98 -1.18 -7.31 -9.31
N LEU A 99 -1.71 -6.88 -10.46
CA LEU A 99 -2.73 -7.60 -11.24
C LEU A 99 -2.30 -9.00 -11.72
N PRO A 100 -1.16 -9.21 -12.40
CA PRO A 100 -0.72 -10.54 -12.81
C PRO A 100 -0.31 -11.45 -11.65
N ASN A 101 0.00 -10.88 -10.47
CA ASN A 101 0.31 -11.67 -9.27
C ASN A 101 -0.92 -12.36 -8.66
N VAL A 102 -2.15 -11.98 -9.02
CA VAL A 102 -3.38 -12.67 -8.60
C VAL A 102 -3.44 -14.10 -9.16
N ASP A 103 -3.07 -14.26 -10.44
CA ASP A 103 -3.07 -15.57 -11.10
C ASP A 103 -2.03 -16.51 -10.48
N SER A 104 -0.86 -16.00 -10.13
CA SER A 104 0.18 -16.76 -9.41
C SER A 104 -0.30 -17.23 -8.03
N LEU A 105 -1.00 -16.34 -7.30
CA LEU A 105 -1.55 -16.65 -5.98
C LEU A 105 -2.61 -17.77 -6.03
N SER A 106 -3.47 -17.76 -7.07
CA SER A 106 -4.48 -18.81 -7.29
C SER A 106 -3.86 -20.17 -7.64
N ARG A 107 -2.72 -20.18 -8.33
CA ARG A 107 -2.02 -21.42 -8.73
C ARG A 107 -1.24 -22.03 -7.56
N SER A 108 -0.65 -21.20 -6.71
CA SER A 108 0.03 -21.66 -5.48
C SER A 108 -0.93 -22.37 -4.51
N GLY A 109 -2.18 -21.92 -4.42
CA GLY A 109 -3.21 -22.63 -3.64
C GLY A 109 -3.58 -24.01 -4.17
N GLY A 110 -3.39 -24.27 -5.47
CA GLY A 110 -3.63 -25.59 -6.08
C GLY A 110 -2.45 -26.57 -5.98
N SER A 111 -1.24 -26.08 -5.71
CA SER A 111 -0.03 -26.91 -5.59
C SER A 111 0.16 -27.49 -4.19
N LEU A 112 -0.35 -26.85 -3.15
CA LEU A 112 -0.27 -27.37 -1.77
C LEU A 112 -1.22 -28.57 -1.54
N SER A 113 -2.21 -28.77 -2.42
CA SER A 113 -3.18 -29.88 -2.28
C SER A 113 -2.70 -31.21 -2.86
N ARG A 114 -1.42 -31.33 -3.24
CA ARG A 114 -0.95 -32.44 -4.06
C ARG A 114 0.54 -32.73 -3.87
N ASP A 115 0.95 -33.02 -2.63
CA ASP A 115 2.12 -33.88 -2.42
C ASP A 115 1.90 -34.83 -1.23
N ASP A 116 2.37 -36.05 -1.42
CA ASP A 116 1.97 -37.26 -0.74
C ASP A 116 2.78 -37.42 0.56
N GLY A 117 2.15 -37.08 1.69
CA GLY A 117 2.53 -37.50 3.05
C GLY A 117 3.81 -36.91 3.64
N HIS A 118 3.69 -35.94 4.55
CA HIS A 118 4.42 -35.86 5.85
C HIS A 118 4.00 -34.59 6.64
N ASP A 119 3.85 -34.77 7.95
CA ASP A 119 3.79 -33.76 9.04
C ASP A 119 2.65 -32.70 8.99
N GLU A 120 1.56 -32.97 9.71
CA GLU A 120 0.40 -32.06 9.93
C GLU A 120 0.77 -30.68 10.50
N SER A 121 2.00 -30.54 11.02
CA SER A 121 2.57 -29.32 11.57
C SER A 121 2.96 -28.29 10.50
N ASP A 122 3.43 -28.74 9.33
CA ASP A 122 3.98 -27.89 8.26
C ASP A 122 2.88 -27.41 7.28
N GLU A 123 1.84 -28.20 7.07
CA GLU A 123 0.69 -27.81 6.22
C GLU A 123 -0.04 -26.58 6.78
N ARG A 124 -0.27 -26.53 8.09
CA ARG A 124 -0.95 -25.41 8.75
C ARG A 124 -0.13 -24.11 8.70
N GLY A 125 1.20 -24.22 8.68
CA GLY A 125 2.10 -23.09 8.47
C GLY A 125 2.05 -22.56 7.04
N GLY A 126 2.02 -23.45 6.04
CA GLY A 126 1.89 -23.08 4.64
C GLY A 126 0.56 -22.39 4.30
N GLU A 127 -0.55 -22.89 4.85
CA GLU A 127 -1.86 -22.26 4.71
C GLU A 127 -1.91 -20.86 5.31
N GLN A 128 -1.33 -20.67 6.51
CA GLN A 128 -1.27 -19.36 7.15
C GLN A 128 -0.43 -18.36 6.33
N LEU A 129 0.71 -18.79 5.78
CA LEU A 129 1.55 -17.94 4.91
C LEU A 129 0.83 -17.55 3.62
N LEU A 130 0.04 -18.45 3.03
CA LEU A 130 -0.81 -18.11 1.89
C LEU A 130 -1.91 -17.12 2.27
N ALA A 131 -2.58 -17.33 3.40
CA ALA A 131 -3.61 -16.42 3.89
C ALA A 131 -3.05 -15.01 4.13
N ASP A 132 -1.87 -14.91 4.74
CA ASP A 132 -1.18 -13.65 4.97
C ASP A 132 -0.82 -12.94 3.65
N ARG A 133 -0.31 -13.70 2.66
CA ARG A 133 -0.03 -13.15 1.32
C ARG A 133 -1.30 -12.67 0.61
N VAL A 134 -2.41 -13.39 0.72
CA VAL A 134 -3.71 -12.97 0.14
C VAL A 134 -4.20 -11.69 0.81
N ALA A 135 -4.06 -11.58 2.13
CA ALA A 135 -4.47 -10.40 2.87
C ALA A 135 -3.62 -9.17 2.50
N SER A 136 -2.30 -9.31 2.42
CA SER A 136 -1.42 -8.22 1.93
C SER A 136 -1.72 -7.85 0.48
N HIS A 137 -1.94 -8.83 -0.40
CA HIS A 137 -2.36 -8.54 -1.78
C HIS A 137 -3.65 -7.70 -1.82
N ARG A 138 -4.66 -8.06 -1.03
CA ARG A 138 -5.91 -7.28 -0.91
C ARG A 138 -5.67 -5.88 -0.35
N ASN A 139 -4.81 -5.73 0.64
CA ASN A 139 -4.46 -4.44 1.21
C ASN A 139 -3.79 -3.55 0.16
N ALA A 140 -2.67 -4.01 -0.41
CA ALA A 140 -1.94 -3.30 -1.44
C ALA A 140 -2.86 -2.92 -2.61
N PHE A 141 -3.74 -3.80 -3.06
CA PHE A 141 -4.71 -3.51 -4.13
C PHE A 141 -5.63 -2.35 -3.77
N LYS A 142 -6.22 -2.37 -2.57
CA LYS A 142 -7.10 -1.28 -2.12
C LYS A 142 -6.33 0.04 -2.01
N ILE A 143 -5.09 0.01 -1.51
CA ILE A 143 -4.28 1.22 -1.32
C ILE A 143 -3.87 1.81 -2.67
N TYR A 144 -3.33 0.99 -3.58
CA TYR A 144 -2.90 1.41 -4.92
C TYR A 144 -4.06 1.82 -5.84
N THR A 145 -5.30 1.46 -5.52
CA THR A 145 -6.49 1.97 -6.22
C THR A 145 -7.05 3.23 -5.56
N PHE A 146 -7.09 3.27 -4.22
CA PHE A 146 -7.62 4.39 -3.47
C PHE A 146 -6.84 5.68 -3.67
N PHE A 147 -5.52 5.67 -3.46
CA PHE A 147 -4.72 6.91 -3.51
C PHE A 147 -4.73 7.59 -4.89
N PRO A 148 -4.67 6.86 -6.02
CA PRO A 148 -4.89 7.46 -7.31
C PRO A 148 -6.34 7.94 -7.55
N CYS A 149 -7.36 7.30 -7.00
CA CYS A 149 -8.73 7.80 -7.15
C CYS A 149 -9.00 9.05 -6.30
N ALA A 150 -8.37 9.15 -5.12
CA ALA A 150 -8.57 10.22 -4.17
C ALA A 150 -8.17 11.61 -4.72
N TYR A 151 -7.27 11.68 -5.72
CA TYR A 151 -6.93 12.96 -6.36
C TYR A 151 -7.92 13.40 -7.46
N CYS A 152 -8.62 12.47 -8.12
CA CYS A 152 -9.54 12.79 -9.22
C CYS A 152 -10.83 13.49 -8.77
N GLY A 153 -11.12 13.48 -7.46
CA GLY A 153 -12.33 14.05 -6.87
C GLY A 153 -12.20 15.51 -6.40
N HIS A 154 -11.05 16.14 -6.59
CA HIS A 154 -10.75 17.52 -6.18
C HIS A 154 -10.38 18.39 -7.38
#